data_AF-A0A957PB07-F1
#
_entry.id   AF-A0A957PB07-F1
#
_cell.length_a   1.000
_cell.length_b   1.000
_cell.length_c   1.000
_cell.angle_alpha   90.00
_cell.angle_beta   90.00
_cell.angle_gamma   90.00
#
_symmetry.space_group_name_H-M   'P 1'
#
loop_
_entity.id
_entity.type
_entity.pdbx_description
1 polymer ?
#
loop_
_entity_poly.entity_id
_entity_poly.type
_entity_poly.pdbx_seq_one_letter_code
_entity_poly.pdbx_strand_id
1 'polypeptide(L)'
;PPVSEAEMWERMEKFVKSVIPVAEKAGVRMALHPDDPPVPEPLGGVAQICSTLEQFRRIFAIHPSPHHTMLFCQGCMTELLGQGVYDAIAEMARARKIAWVHFRNVRGQLPRFAEVFIDEGDIDMRRAMEIYRDNGFNGPYMMDHTPHFPSGRSDWLGKAYANGYIRALIQTVYG
;
A
#
# COMPACT_ATOMS: atom_id res chain seq x y z
N PRO A 1 1.40 18.42 -19.29
CA PRO A 1 2.04 19.65 -18.77
C PRO A 1 2.65 19.33 -17.41
N PRO A 2 3.79 19.93 -17.03
CA PRO A 2 4.32 19.80 -15.68
C PRO A 2 3.26 20.20 -14.64
N VAL A 3 3.23 19.53 -13.49
CA VAL A 3 2.35 19.87 -12.37
C VAL A 3 3.23 20.05 -11.15
N SER A 4 3.20 21.26 -10.59
CA SER A 4 3.98 21.59 -9.39
C SER A 4 3.45 20.85 -8.16
N GLU A 5 4.30 20.69 -7.15
CA GLU A 5 3.89 20.09 -5.88
C GLU A 5 2.76 20.87 -5.22
N ALA A 6 2.82 22.20 -5.24
CA ALA A 6 1.79 23.08 -4.69
C ALA A 6 0.43 22.87 -5.38
N GLU A 7 0.43 22.79 -6.71
CA GLU A 7 -0.77 22.53 -7.50
C GLU A 7 -1.34 21.12 -7.24
N MET A 8 -0.48 20.12 -7.05
CA MET A 8 -0.91 18.76 -6.70
C MET A 8 -1.55 18.72 -5.31
N TRP A 9 -0.95 19.40 -4.32
CA TRP A 9 -1.51 19.52 -2.97
C TRP A 9 -2.84 20.25 -2.95
N GLU A 10 -2.98 21.36 -3.69
CA GLU A 10 -4.24 22.09 -3.81
C GLU A 10 -5.36 21.19 -4.36
N ARG A 11 -5.04 20.41 -5.41
CA ARG A 11 -5.98 19.48 -6.03
C ARG A 11 -6.38 18.35 -5.09
N MET A 12 -5.40 17.76 -4.38
CA MET A 12 -5.66 16.70 -3.41
C MET A 12 -6.54 17.21 -2.26
N GLU A 13 -6.25 18.40 -1.74
CA GLU A 13 -7.05 19.02 -0.68
C GLU A 13 -8.50 19.24 -1.12
N LYS A 14 -8.68 19.80 -2.32
CA LYS A 14 -10.01 19.99 -2.91
C LYS A 14 -10.75 18.67 -3.10
N PHE A 15 -10.06 17.64 -3.60
CA PHE A 15 -10.63 16.30 -3.80
C PHE A 15 -11.08 15.68 -2.47
N VAL A 16 -10.19 15.61 -1.48
CA VAL A 16 -10.46 15.03 -0.16
C VAL A 16 -11.63 15.75 0.53
N LYS A 17 -11.62 17.09 0.56
CA LYS A 17 -12.70 17.88 1.18
C LYS A 17 -14.06 17.67 0.50
N SER A 18 -14.06 17.32 -0.78
CA SER A 18 -15.28 17.09 -1.54
C SER A 18 -15.80 15.65 -1.41
N VAL A 19 -14.90 14.66 -1.46
CA VAL A 19 -15.27 13.25 -1.60
C VAL A 19 -15.46 12.55 -0.25
N ILE A 20 -14.60 12.80 0.74
CA ILE A 20 -14.66 12.06 2.02
C ILE A 20 -16.01 12.24 2.73
N PRO A 21 -16.60 13.44 2.85
CA PRO A 21 -17.92 13.59 3.49
C PRO A 21 -19.05 12.83 2.79
N VAL A 22 -18.95 12.64 1.47
CA VAL A 22 -19.91 11.86 0.69
C VAL A 22 -19.70 10.37 0.93
N ALA A 23 -18.45 9.91 0.96
CA ALA A 23 -18.10 8.52 1.26
C ALA A 23 -18.58 8.11 2.66
N GLU A 24 -18.41 8.97 3.66
CA GLU A 24 -18.94 8.77 5.02
C GLU A 24 -20.46 8.57 5.02
N LYS A 25 -21.21 9.47 4.38
CA LYS A 25 -22.68 9.39 4.28
C LYS A 25 -23.13 8.12 3.56
N ALA A 26 -22.35 7.65 2.60
CA ALA A 26 -22.61 6.42 1.85
C ALA A 26 -22.14 5.15 2.57
N GLY A 27 -21.45 5.25 3.71
CA GLY A 27 -20.85 4.09 4.39
C GLY A 27 -19.67 3.47 3.65
N VAL A 28 -19.06 4.19 2.70
CA VAL A 28 -17.92 3.72 1.88
C VAL A 28 -16.61 4.18 2.51
N ARG A 29 -15.60 3.31 2.59
CA ARG A 29 -14.24 3.68 2.97
C ARG A 29 -13.41 3.93 1.71
N MET A 30 -12.83 5.12 1.60
CA MET A 30 -11.90 5.47 0.53
C MET A 30 -10.50 4.99 0.89
N ALA A 31 -9.83 4.34 -0.06
CA ALA A 31 -8.50 3.76 0.12
C ALA A 31 -7.54 4.34 -0.93
N LEU A 32 -6.70 5.30 -0.51
CA LEU A 32 -5.68 5.89 -1.37
C LEU A 32 -4.49 4.92 -1.53
N HIS A 33 -4.06 4.67 -2.78
CA HIS A 33 -2.85 3.90 -3.08
C HIS A 33 -1.62 4.84 -3.05
N PRO A 34 -0.43 4.37 -2.62
CA PRO A 34 0.80 5.14 -2.79
C PRO A 34 1.13 5.40 -4.26
N ASP A 35 1.96 6.39 -4.55
CA ASP A 35 2.53 6.49 -5.91
C ASP A 35 3.42 5.25 -6.16
N ASP A 36 3.45 4.74 -7.40
CA ASP A 36 4.24 3.56 -7.79
C ASP A 36 5.07 3.89 -9.05
N PRO A 37 6.39 4.09 -8.93
CA PRO A 37 7.18 3.97 -7.70
C PRO A 37 6.92 5.14 -6.72
N PRO A 38 7.09 4.93 -5.40
CA PRO A 38 6.90 5.97 -4.38
C PRO A 38 8.12 6.90 -4.27
N VAL A 39 8.45 7.57 -5.37
CA VAL A 39 9.52 8.57 -5.45
C VAL A 39 8.99 9.94 -4.99
N PRO A 40 9.54 10.58 -3.95
CA PRO A 40 9.09 11.91 -3.52
C PRO A 40 9.49 13.01 -4.52
N GLU A 41 10.38 12.72 -5.47
CA GLU A 41 10.76 13.63 -6.53
C GLU A 41 9.76 13.61 -7.71
N PRO A 42 9.62 14.72 -8.46
CA PRO A 42 8.78 14.74 -9.66
C PRO A 42 9.21 13.70 -10.70
N LEU A 43 8.27 12.85 -11.11
CA LEU A 43 8.47 11.86 -12.17
C LEU A 43 7.80 12.35 -13.45
N GLY A 44 8.56 12.44 -14.55
CA GLY A 44 8.03 12.95 -15.82
C GLY A 44 7.52 14.41 -15.78
N GLY A 45 8.01 15.21 -14.82
CA GLY A 45 7.56 16.58 -14.59
C GLY A 45 6.30 16.73 -13.73
N VAL A 46 5.83 15.65 -13.10
CA VAL A 46 4.65 15.63 -12.22
C VAL A 46 5.07 15.31 -10.80
N ALA A 47 4.78 16.21 -9.87
CA ALA A 47 5.02 15.98 -8.44
C ALA A 47 4.25 14.75 -7.91
N GLN A 48 4.92 13.93 -7.12
CA GLN A 48 4.36 12.76 -6.44
C GLN A 48 4.11 13.11 -4.98
N ILE A 49 2.85 13.00 -4.53
CA ILE A 49 2.44 13.44 -3.18
C ILE A 49 1.80 12.32 -2.35
N CYS A 50 1.83 11.09 -2.85
CA CYS A 50 1.37 9.89 -2.16
C CYS A 50 2.53 8.88 -2.00
N SER A 51 3.76 9.36 -1.82
CA SER A 51 4.96 8.52 -1.79
C SER A 51 5.41 8.18 -0.37
N THR A 52 5.43 9.16 0.54
CA THR A 52 5.99 9.00 1.89
C THR A 52 4.91 8.94 2.97
N LEU A 53 5.21 8.32 4.12
CA LEU A 53 4.29 8.32 5.27
C LEU A 53 3.96 9.74 5.75
N GLU A 54 4.89 10.68 5.66
CA GLU A 54 4.64 12.08 6.02
C GLU A 54 3.59 12.71 5.11
N GLN A 55 3.66 12.45 3.82
CA GLN A 55 2.64 12.92 2.87
C GLN A 55 1.28 12.27 3.16
N PHE A 56 1.23 10.97 3.45
CA PHE A 56 -0.01 10.30 3.88
C PHE A 56 -0.58 10.90 5.17
N ARG A 57 0.24 11.20 6.19
CA ARG A 57 -0.20 11.87 7.41
C ARG A 57 -0.82 13.23 7.09
N ARG A 58 -0.18 14.01 6.21
CA ARG A 58 -0.72 15.30 5.75
C ARG A 58 -2.06 15.12 5.03
N ILE A 59 -2.18 14.16 4.11
CA ILE A 59 -3.42 13.87 3.40
C ILE A 59 -4.53 13.51 4.39
N PHE A 60 -4.29 12.58 5.32
CA PHE A 60 -5.30 12.19 6.31
C PHE A 60 -5.71 13.32 7.26
N ALA A 61 -4.82 14.28 7.52
CA ALA A 61 -5.12 15.45 8.33
C ALA A 61 -6.05 16.46 7.63
N ILE A 62 -6.14 16.45 6.29
CA ILE A 62 -7.05 17.34 5.54
C ILE A 62 -8.52 17.11 5.93
N HIS A 63 -8.88 15.85 6.16
CA HIS A 63 -10.21 15.46 6.63
C HIS A 63 -10.11 14.19 7.51
N PRO A 64 -9.95 14.35 8.83
CA PRO A 64 -9.83 13.23 9.76
C PRO A 64 -11.12 12.41 9.82
N SER A 65 -11.08 11.19 9.27
CA SER A 65 -12.23 10.30 9.19
C SER A 65 -11.80 8.83 9.23
N PRO A 66 -12.62 7.91 9.78
CA PRO A 66 -12.42 6.46 9.61
C PRO A 66 -12.74 5.97 8.19
N HIS A 67 -13.39 6.79 7.36
CA HIS A 67 -13.63 6.52 5.94
C HIS A 67 -12.52 7.06 5.02
N HIS A 68 -11.53 7.75 5.59
CA HIS A 68 -10.36 8.26 4.89
C HIS A 68 -9.13 7.46 5.28
N THR A 69 -8.79 6.50 4.42
CA THR A 69 -7.80 5.45 4.66
C THR A 69 -6.90 5.25 3.44
N MET A 70 -5.90 4.38 3.56
CA MET A 70 -5.06 3.92 2.45
C MET A 70 -5.32 2.45 2.12
N LEU A 71 -5.10 2.12 0.85
CA LEU A 71 -4.60 0.82 0.44
C LEU A 71 -3.13 0.82 0.87
N PHE A 72 -2.76 -0.01 1.84
CA PHE A 72 -1.35 -0.13 2.19
C PHE A 72 -0.68 -1.06 1.19
N CYS A 73 0.00 -0.50 0.18
CA CYS A 73 0.78 -1.31 -0.73
C CYS A 73 2.14 -1.61 -0.12
N GLN A 74 2.27 -2.81 0.46
CA GLN A 74 3.49 -3.20 1.12
C GLN A 74 4.67 -3.20 0.14
N GLY A 75 4.46 -3.63 -1.11
CA GLY A 75 5.46 -3.57 -2.17
C GLY A 75 5.98 -2.15 -2.39
N CYS A 76 5.10 -1.20 -2.74
CA CYS A 76 5.48 0.20 -2.91
C CYS A 76 6.21 0.74 -1.66
N MET A 77 5.63 0.60 -0.47
CA MET A 77 6.24 1.12 0.74
C MET A 77 7.61 0.47 1.02
N THR A 78 7.82 -0.77 0.61
CA THR A 78 9.13 -1.45 0.68
C THR A 78 10.12 -0.87 -0.33
N GLU A 79 9.70 -0.52 -1.54
CA GLU A 79 10.57 0.08 -2.54
C GLU A 79 11.20 1.38 -2.02
N LEU A 80 10.47 2.16 -1.21
CA LEU A 80 11.01 3.37 -0.55
C LEU A 80 11.73 3.07 0.77
N LEU A 81 11.15 2.25 1.65
CA LEU A 81 11.58 2.12 3.05
C LEU A 81 12.44 0.89 3.34
N GLY A 82 12.48 -0.09 2.44
CA GLY A 82 13.01 -1.41 2.72
C GLY A 82 12.35 -2.06 3.92
N GLN A 83 13.17 -2.59 4.82
CA GLN A 83 12.70 -3.16 6.10
C GLN A 83 12.06 -2.13 7.03
N GLY A 84 12.22 -0.82 6.79
CA GLY A 84 11.45 0.23 7.47
C GLY A 84 9.94 0.12 7.22
N VAL A 85 9.50 -0.70 6.25
CA VAL A 85 8.10 -1.03 6.03
C VAL A 85 7.44 -1.65 7.26
N TYR A 86 8.18 -2.35 8.12
CA TYR A 86 7.63 -2.91 9.36
C TYR A 86 7.08 -1.83 10.31
N ASP A 87 7.83 -0.73 10.48
CA ASP A 87 7.39 0.39 11.30
C ASP A 87 6.22 1.13 10.64
N ALA A 88 6.26 1.26 9.32
CA ALA A 88 5.16 1.83 8.53
C ALA A 88 3.85 1.04 8.69
N ILE A 89 3.93 -0.29 8.66
CA ILE A 89 2.80 -1.19 8.91
C ILE A 89 2.26 -0.94 10.31
N ALA A 90 3.12 -0.97 11.34
CA ALA A 90 2.72 -0.81 12.72
C ALA A 90 2.01 0.53 12.95
N GLU A 91 2.55 1.62 12.41
CA GLU A 91 1.99 2.96 12.53
C GLU A 91 0.60 3.05 11.88
N MET A 92 0.49 2.70 10.60
CA MET A 92 -0.75 2.90 9.84
C MET A 92 -1.86 1.94 10.29
N ALA A 93 -1.52 0.71 10.68
CA ALA A 93 -2.46 -0.24 11.26
C ALA A 93 -3.01 0.26 12.60
N ARG A 94 -2.12 0.70 13.52
CA ARG A 94 -2.51 1.22 14.84
C ARG A 94 -3.37 2.47 14.74
N ALA A 95 -3.07 3.35 13.78
CA ALA A 95 -3.87 4.53 13.46
C ALA A 95 -5.22 4.20 12.80
N ARG A 96 -5.52 2.92 12.53
CA ARG A 96 -6.69 2.43 11.79
C ARG A 96 -6.84 3.09 10.42
N LYS A 97 -5.70 3.36 9.78
CA LYS A 97 -5.64 4.02 8.47
C LYS A 97 -5.54 3.07 7.30
N ILE A 98 -5.48 1.76 7.53
CA ILE A 98 -5.41 0.75 6.47
C ILE A 98 -6.81 0.17 6.21
N ALA A 99 -7.33 0.33 4.99
CA ALA A 99 -8.58 -0.30 4.58
C ALA A 99 -8.37 -1.75 4.10
N TRP A 100 -7.33 -1.97 3.31
CA TRP A 100 -6.87 -3.27 2.84
C TRP A 100 -5.37 -3.22 2.52
N VAL A 101 -4.76 -4.38 2.25
CA VAL A 101 -3.32 -4.50 2.00
C VAL A 101 -3.06 -5.12 0.62
N HIS A 102 -2.24 -4.48 -0.20
CA HIS A 102 -1.55 -5.19 -1.29
C HIS A 102 -0.31 -5.84 -0.68
N PHE A 103 -0.33 -7.17 -0.62
CA PHE A 103 0.60 -8.00 0.12
C PHE A 103 1.58 -8.69 -0.84
N ARG A 104 2.22 -7.89 -1.70
CA ARG A 104 3.30 -8.29 -2.60
C ARG A 104 4.67 -8.05 -1.97
N ASN A 105 5.70 -8.70 -2.53
CA ASN A 105 7.08 -8.59 -2.09
C ASN A 105 7.97 -8.14 -3.26
N VAL A 106 9.08 -7.49 -2.92
CA VAL A 106 10.04 -6.92 -3.89
C VAL A 106 11.46 -7.23 -3.44
N ARG A 107 12.40 -7.24 -4.39
CA ARG A 107 13.84 -7.19 -4.10
C ARG A 107 14.40 -5.83 -4.46
N GLY A 108 15.27 -5.31 -3.61
CA GLY A 108 15.88 -3.99 -3.76
C GLY A 108 14.96 -2.86 -3.31
N GLN A 109 15.43 -1.64 -3.57
CA GLN A 109 14.80 -0.38 -3.19
C GLN A 109 15.02 0.63 -4.32
N LEU A 110 14.36 1.78 -4.24
CA LEU A 110 14.63 2.89 -5.14
C LEU A 110 16.13 3.23 -5.16
N PRO A 111 16.72 3.47 -6.35
CA PRO A 111 16.06 3.59 -7.66
C PRO A 111 15.96 2.27 -8.46
N ARG A 112 16.36 1.12 -7.89
CA ARG A 112 16.39 -0.18 -8.60
C ARG A 112 15.81 -1.29 -7.74
N PHE A 113 14.60 -1.69 -8.06
CA PHE A 113 13.91 -2.83 -7.46
C PHE A 113 13.35 -3.75 -8.55
N ALA A 114 12.95 -4.95 -8.14
CA ALA A 114 12.23 -5.90 -8.97
C ALA A 114 11.08 -6.51 -8.17
N GLU A 115 9.92 -6.61 -8.80
CA GLU A 115 8.85 -7.45 -8.28
C GLU A 115 9.22 -8.93 -8.44
N VAL A 116 8.99 -9.70 -7.39
CA VAL A 116 9.37 -11.11 -7.32
C VAL A 116 8.22 -11.93 -6.75
N PHE A 117 8.39 -13.25 -6.66
CA PHE A 117 7.39 -14.06 -5.98
C PHE A 117 7.29 -13.64 -4.51
N ILE A 118 6.10 -13.80 -3.94
CA ILE A 118 5.78 -13.32 -2.60
C ILE A 118 6.76 -13.81 -1.52
N ASP A 119 7.35 -14.98 -1.73
CA ASP A 119 8.31 -15.65 -0.85
C ASP A 119 9.79 -15.42 -1.20
N GLU A 120 10.08 -14.64 -2.26
CA GLU A 120 11.43 -14.41 -2.74
C GLU A 120 11.98 -13.01 -2.46
N GLY A 121 11.16 -12.08 -1.99
CA GLY A 121 11.57 -10.68 -1.76
C GLY A 121 12.30 -10.44 -0.44
N ASP A 122 12.63 -9.18 -0.20
CA ASP A 122 13.48 -8.75 0.92
C ASP A 122 12.73 -8.67 2.26
N ILE A 123 11.40 -8.74 2.22
CA ILE A 123 10.53 -8.69 3.40
C ILE A 123 10.12 -10.10 3.82
N ASP A 124 10.27 -10.36 5.12
CA ASP A 124 9.67 -11.53 5.76
C ASP A 124 8.16 -11.30 5.86
N MET A 125 7.43 -11.94 4.95
CA MET A 125 5.98 -11.77 4.84
C MET A 125 5.24 -12.28 6.08
N ARG A 126 5.74 -13.33 6.75
CA ARG A 126 5.12 -13.79 7.99
C ARG A 126 5.26 -12.72 9.07
N ARG A 127 6.47 -12.20 9.27
CA ARG A 127 6.73 -11.12 10.23
C ARG A 127 5.87 -9.89 9.92
N ALA A 128 5.75 -9.51 8.65
CA ALA A 128 4.89 -8.40 8.25
C ALA A 128 3.43 -8.64 8.67
N MET A 129 2.87 -9.83 8.41
CA MET A 129 1.51 -10.19 8.81
C MET A 129 1.30 -10.21 10.32
N GLU A 130 2.29 -10.70 11.09
CA GLU A 130 2.26 -10.64 12.56
C GLU A 130 2.20 -9.19 13.05
N ILE A 131 2.95 -8.27 12.44
CA ILE A 131 2.92 -6.84 12.79
C ILE A 131 1.57 -6.22 12.45
N TYR A 132 0.95 -6.55 11.31
CA TYR A 132 -0.41 -6.12 11.00
C TYR A 132 -1.41 -6.56 12.08
N ARG A 133 -1.39 -7.85 12.46
CA ARG A 133 -2.26 -8.42 13.51
C ARG A 133 -2.04 -7.71 14.84
N ASP A 134 -0.78 -7.59 15.27
CA ASP A 134 -0.42 -7.07 16.59
C ASP A 134 -0.74 -5.58 16.73
N ASN A 135 -0.90 -4.86 15.59
CA ASN A 135 -1.34 -3.47 15.55
C ASN A 135 -2.82 -3.31 15.16
N GLY A 136 -3.61 -4.40 15.21
CA GLY A 136 -5.06 -4.37 15.17
C GLY A 136 -5.70 -4.39 13.78
N PHE A 137 -4.93 -4.65 12.72
CA PHE A 137 -5.50 -4.83 11.39
C PHE A 137 -6.17 -6.20 11.25
N ASN A 138 -7.45 -6.20 10.87
CA ASN A 138 -8.27 -7.40 10.63
C ASN A 138 -9.00 -7.30 9.27
N GLY A 139 -8.40 -6.58 8.31
CA GLY A 139 -8.95 -6.37 6.98
C GLY A 139 -8.43 -7.39 5.96
N PRO A 140 -8.78 -7.21 4.66
CA PRO A 140 -8.37 -8.14 3.62
C PRO A 140 -6.94 -7.90 3.14
N TYR A 141 -6.28 -9.00 2.77
CA TYR A 141 -5.01 -9.05 2.06
C TYR A 141 -5.25 -9.44 0.60
N MET A 142 -4.60 -8.75 -0.33
CA MET A 142 -4.66 -9.01 -1.77
C MET A 142 -3.26 -9.25 -2.30
N MET A 143 -3.09 -10.25 -3.18
CA MET A 143 -1.79 -10.63 -3.74
C MET A 143 -1.10 -9.55 -4.58
N ASP A 144 -1.89 -8.67 -5.21
CA ASP A 144 -1.42 -7.68 -6.18
C ASP A 144 -0.64 -8.33 -7.35
N HIS A 145 0.52 -7.79 -7.72
CA HIS A 145 1.34 -8.29 -8.81
C HIS A 145 1.99 -9.64 -8.51
N THR A 146 2.08 -10.48 -9.53
CA THR A 146 2.70 -11.80 -9.44
C THR A 146 3.56 -12.05 -10.68
N PRO A 147 4.81 -12.54 -10.54
CA PRO A 147 5.68 -12.80 -11.69
C PRO A 147 5.11 -13.78 -12.70
N HIS A 148 5.67 -13.73 -13.91
CA HIS A 148 5.25 -14.57 -15.02
C HIS A 148 5.70 -16.02 -14.85
N PHE A 149 4.79 -16.97 -15.08
CA PHE A 149 5.14 -18.39 -15.26
C PHE A 149 5.28 -18.69 -16.75
N PRO A 150 6.23 -19.57 -17.17
CA PRO A 150 6.39 -20.00 -18.56
C PRO A 150 5.25 -20.94 -18.99
N SER A 151 4.04 -20.40 -19.05
CA SER A 151 2.78 -21.11 -19.28
C SER A 151 1.76 -20.14 -19.88
N GLY A 152 0.93 -20.64 -20.79
CA GLY A 152 -0.20 -19.87 -21.35
C GLY A 152 -1.28 -19.49 -20.33
N ARG A 153 -1.14 -19.87 -19.05
CA ARG A 153 -2.03 -19.51 -17.94
C ARG A 153 -1.33 -18.73 -16.82
N SER A 154 -0.22 -18.04 -17.13
CA SER A 154 0.61 -17.34 -16.16
C SER A 154 -0.19 -16.53 -15.12
N ASP A 155 -1.13 -15.70 -15.58
CA ASP A 155 -1.92 -14.81 -14.72
C ASP A 155 -2.70 -15.56 -13.63
N TRP A 156 -3.22 -16.74 -13.96
CA TRP A 156 -3.96 -17.57 -13.01
C TRP A 156 -3.03 -18.28 -12.05
N LEU A 157 -1.89 -18.77 -12.54
CA LEU A 157 -0.92 -19.53 -11.74
C LEU A 157 -0.26 -18.64 -10.68
N GLY A 158 0.18 -17.44 -11.06
CA GLY A 158 0.77 -16.49 -10.10
C GLY A 158 -0.20 -16.06 -9.02
N LYS A 159 -1.43 -15.71 -9.41
CA LYS A 159 -2.48 -15.35 -8.44
C LYS A 159 -2.85 -16.52 -7.53
N ALA A 160 -2.95 -17.74 -8.06
CA ALA A 160 -3.26 -18.91 -7.25
C ALA A 160 -2.13 -19.21 -6.23
N TYR A 161 -0.88 -19.13 -6.67
CA TYR A 161 0.29 -19.30 -5.81
C TYR A 161 0.30 -18.29 -4.66
N ALA A 162 0.21 -16.99 -4.99
CA ALA A 162 0.24 -15.93 -3.99
C ALA A 162 -0.95 -15.99 -3.03
N ASN A 163 -2.17 -16.25 -3.53
CA ASN A 163 -3.34 -16.40 -2.66
C ASN A 163 -3.23 -17.62 -1.73
N GLY A 164 -2.67 -18.73 -2.21
CA GLY A 164 -2.40 -19.91 -1.38
C GLY A 164 -1.43 -19.59 -0.25
N TYR A 165 -0.33 -18.89 -0.57
CA TYR A 165 0.65 -18.43 0.40
C TYR A 165 0.04 -17.48 1.45
N ILE A 166 -0.70 -16.47 1.00
CA ILE A 166 -1.41 -15.51 1.87
C ILE A 166 -2.37 -16.24 2.79
N ARG A 167 -3.17 -17.17 2.25
CA ARG A 167 -4.13 -17.95 3.05
C ARG A 167 -3.44 -18.75 4.15
N ALA A 168 -2.33 -19.41 3.84
CA ALA A 168 -1.56 -20.17 4.82
C ALA A 168 -1.00 -19.27 5.94
N LEU A 169 -0.51 -18.08 5.59
CA LEU A 169 -0.07 -17.10 6.59
C LEU A 169 -1.22 -16.59 7.45
N ILE A 170 -2.38 -16.28 6.86
CA ILE A 170 -3.56 -15.86 7.64
C ILE A 170 -3.93 -16.93 8.67
N GLN A 171 -4.02 -18.20 8.26
CA GLN A 171 -4.34 -19.31 9.18
C GLN A 171 -3.29 -19.50 10.27
N THR A 172 -2.02 -19.23 9.96
CA THR A 172 -0.91 -19.38 10.91
C THR A 172 -0.86 -18.22 11.91
N VAL A 173 -1.14 -17.00 11.45
CA VAL A 173 -0.96 -15.76 12.23
C VAL A 173 -2.24 -15.38 12.98
N TYR A 174 -3.39 -15.50 12.35
CA TYR A 174 -4.69 -15.10 12.91
C TYR A 174 -5.49 -16.26 13.53
N GLY A 175 -5.12 -17.52 13.27
CA GLY A 175 -5.84 -18.72 13.73
C GLY A 175 -6.97 -19.14 12.79
#